data_AF-A0AAE1ZB00-F1
#
_entry.id   AF-A0AAE1ZB00-F1
#
_cell.length_a   1.000
_cell.length_b   1.000
_cell.length_c   1.000
_cell.angle_alpha   90.00
_cell.angle_beta   90.00
_cell.angle_gamma   90.00
#
_symmetry.space_group_name_H-M   'P 1'
#
loop_
_entity.id
_entity.type
_entity.pdbx_description
1 polymer ?
#
loop_
_entity_poly.entity_id
_entity_poly.type
_entity_poly.pdbx_seq_one_letter_code
_entity_poly.pdbx_strand_id
1 'polypeptide(L)'
;MAAVILQKLKKAHQQGKNDNQSIHKSVLQNINALDSDEKQLEDEIRKAAREGDKTTCILLAQQLTRIRSFKSRNYRFANHLNIVQKKQTALLHTAKHGMSLDLTAKNMRNFNKALNKTKLVEQVQQFDKEQLQMDMLGETLDSFLSSSCESDDAAIDEQVHSTLNDYRSHKSNKWPSVPATSPGGSSVDSEYSSNVC
;
A
#
# COMPACT_ATOMS: atom_id res chain seq x y z
N MET A 1 6.32 30.98 6.26
CA MET A 1 6.05 30.72 4.82
C MET A 1 5.68 29.26 4.51
N ALA A 2 6.47 28.24 4.90
CA ALA A 2 6.21 26.84 4.55
C ALA A 2 4.84 26.29 5.04
N ALA A 3 4.42 26.64 6.27
CA ALA A 3 3.12 26.21 6.82
C ALA A 3 1.91 26.74 6.02
N VAL A 4 1.98 27.99 5.54
CA VAL A 4 0.92 28.61 4.71
C VAL A 4 0.83 27.94 3.34
N ILE A 5 1.97 27.56 2.76
CA ILE A 5 2.02 26.84 1.48
C ILE A 5 1.38 25.45 1.63
N LEU A 6 1.73 24.70 2.68
CA LEU A 6 1.14 23.40 3.00
C LEU A 6 -0.38 23.49 3.19
N GLN A 7 -0.85 24.52 3.90
CA GLN A 7 -2.28 24.71 4.13
C GLN A 7 -3.03 25.02 2.82
N LYS A 8 -2.47 25.86 1.95
CA LYS A 8 -3.03 26.13 0.61
C LYS A 8 -3.07 24.87 -0.25
N LEU A 9 -2.00 24.08 -0.26
CA LEU A 9 -1.90 22.82 -1.02
C LEU A 9 -2.92 21.78 -0.54
N LYS A 10 -3.10 21.66 0.79
CA LYS A 10 -4.10 20.77 1.39
C LYS A 10 -5.53 21.21 1.04
N LYS A 11 -5.83 22.51 1.10
CA LYS A 11 -7.15 23.06 0.71
C LYS A 11 -7.45 22.82 -0.77
N ALA A 12 -6.50 23.10 -1.66
CA ALA A 12 -6.65 22.87 -3.10
C ALA A 12 -6.88 21.39 -3.44
N HIS A 13 -6.16 20.48 -2.78
CA HIS A 13 -6.39 19.04 -2.94
C HIS A 13 -7.76 18.61 -2.41
N GLN A 14 -8.18 19.12 -1.24
CA GLN A 14 -9.49 18.79 -0.68
C GLN A 14 -10.62 19.27 -1.59
N GLN A 15 -10.49 20.46 -2.16
CA GLN A 15 -11.43 20.97 -3.16
C GLN A 15 -11.49 20.03 -4.38
N GLY A 16 -10.34 19.73 -4.98
CA GLY A 16 -10.28 18.82 -6.13
C GLY A 16 -10.83 17.43 -5.82
N LYS A 17 -10.68 16.92 -4.60
CA LYS A 17 -11.28 15.64 -4.17
C LYS A 17 -12.80 15.72 -4.13
N ASN A 18 -13.36 16.78 -3.57
CA ASN A 18 -14.82 16.99 -3.50
C ASN A 18 -15.41 17.11 -4.91
N ASP A 19 -14.74 17.87 -5.79
CA ASP A 19 -15.17 18.06 -7.17
C ASP A 19 -15.13 16.73 -7.94
N ASN A 20 -14.04 15.96 -7.83
CA ASN A 20 -13.96 14.63 -8.44
C ASN A 20 -15.04 13.68 -7.93
N GLN A 21 -15.38 13.72 -6.64
CA GLN A 21 -16.47 12.91 -6.08
C GLN A 21 -17.84 13.31 -6.64
N SER A 22 -18.10 14.61 -6.75
CA SER A 22 -19.34 15.12 -7.34
C SER A 22 -19.47 14.72 -8.80
N ILE A 23 -18.41 14.91 -9.59
CA ILE A 23 -18.34 14.51 -11.00
C ILE A 23 -18.49 12.99 -11.14
N HIS A 24 -17.83 12.20 -10.29
CA HIS A 24 -17.96 10.74 -10.33
C HIS A 24 -19.41 10.31 -10.07
N LYS A 25 -20.10 10.93 -9.10
CA LYS A 25 -21.52 10.66 -8.84
C LYS A 25 -22.40 11.04 -10.01
N SER A 26 -22.19 12.21 -10.63
CA SER A 26 -22.99 12.63 -11.79
C SER A 26 -22.77 11.71 -13.00
N VAL A 27 -21.55 11.21 -13.21
CA VAL A 27 -21.25 10.22 -14.26
C VAL A 27 -21.97 8.90 -14.00
N LEU A 28 -22.01 8.42 -12.75
CA LEU A 28 -22.77 7.21 -12.41
C LEU A 28 -24.28 7.39 -12.62
N GLN A 29 -24.82 8.57 -12.27
CA GLN A 29 -26.22 8.89 -12.55
C GLN A 29 -26.50 8.92 -14.05
N ASN A 30 -25.60 9.49 -14.86
CA ASN A 30 -25.72 9.48 -16.32
C ASN A 30 -25.69 8.06 -16.89
N ILE A 31 -24.84 7.16 -16.35
CA ILE A 31 -24.82 5.75 -16.75
C ILE A 31 -26.19 5.11 -16.50
N ASN A 32 -26.77 5.29 -15.31
CA ASN A 32 -28.08 4.73 -14.98
C ASN A 32 -29.21 5.31 -15.85
N ALA A 33 -29.13 6.60 -16.20
CA ALA A 33 -30.06 7.21 -17.13
C ALA A 33 -29.97 6.56 -18.52
N LEU A 34 -28.74 6.37 -19.03
CA LEU A 34 -28.49 5.70 -20.32
C LEU A 34 -28.94 4.23 -20.31
N ASP A 35 -28.86 3.53 -19.18
CA ASP A 35 -29.38 2.17 -19.04
C ASP A 35 -30.90 2.12 -19.19
N SER A 36 -31.59 3.13 -18.67
CA SER A 36 -33.03 3.26 -18.79
C SER A 36 -33.43 3.60 -20.23
N ASP A 37 -32.72 4.53 -20.87
CA ASP A 37 -32.92 4.90 -22.28
C ASP A 37 -32.62 3.73 -23.23
N GLU A 38 -31.57 2.94 -22.94
CA GLU A 38 -31.23 1.73 -23.68
C GLU A 38 -32.40 0.73 -23.64
N LYS A 39 -32.96 0.48 -22.45
CA LYS A 39 -34.10 -0.44 -22.30
C LYS A 39 -35.36 0.07 -23.00
N GLN A 40 -35.63 1.38 -22.92
CA GLN A 40 -36.77 2.00 -23.62
C GLN A 40 -36.64 1.83 -25.14
N LEU A 41 -35.45 2.08 -25.71
CA LEU A 41 -35.20 1.86 -27.13
C LEU A 41 -35.31 0.39 -27.53
N GLU A 42 -34.87 -0.55 -26.70
CA GLU A 42 -35.05 -1.98 -26.96
C GLU A 42 -36.52 -2.37 -27.03
N ASP A 43 -37.36 -1.80 -26.15
CA ASP A 43 -38.80 -2.02 -26.17
C ASP A 43 -39.48 -1.39 -27.39
N GLU A 44 -39.05 -0.19 -27.80
CA GLU A 44 -39.53 0.49 -29.02
C GLU A 44 -39.13 -0.27 -30.29
N ILE A 45 -37.88 -0.75 -30.38
CA ILE A 45 -37.42 -1.62 -31.47
C ILE A 45 -38.28 -2.89 -31.52
N ARG A 46 -38.60 -3.49 -30.37
CA ARG A 46 -39.46 -4.69 -30.32
C ARG A 46 -40.90 -4.40 -30.73
N LYS A 47 -41.40 -3.18 -30.56
CA LYS A 47 -42.72 -2.74 -31.06
C LYS A 47 -42.68 -2.49 -32.57
N ALA A 48 -41.73 -1.68 -33.05
CA ALA A 48 -41.54 -1.40 -34.48
C ALA A 48 -41.27 -2.68 -35.30
N ALA A 49 -40.55 -3.65 -34.73
CA ALA A 49 -40.33 -4.95 -35.35
C ALA A 49 -41.61 -5.79 -35.49
N ARG A 50 -42.56 -5.69 -34.53
CA ARG A 50 -43.86 -6.34 -34.62
C ARG A 50 -44.77 -5.70 -35.66
N GLU A 51 -44.66 -4.39 -35.83
CA GLU A 51 -45.39 -3.62 -36.85
C GLU A 51 -44.80 -3.81 -38.27
N GLY A 52 -43.57 -4.33 -38.38
CA GLY A 52 -42.92 -4.62 -39.65
C GLY A 52 -42.27 -3.42 -40.34
N ASP A 53 -42.20 -2.25 -39.68
CA ASP A 53 -41.53 -1.06 -40.22
C ASP A 53 -40.01 -1.19 -40.10
N LYS A 54 -39.40 -1.64 -41.20
CA LYS A 54 -37.95 -1.82 -41.32
C LYS A 54 -37.18 -0.51 -41.22
N THR A 55 -37.74 0.60 -41.71
CA THR A 55 -37.02 1.89 -41.77
C THR A 55 -36.84 2.49 -40.38
N THR A 56 -37.91 2.50 -39.59
CA THR A 56 -37.89 2.94 -38.19
C THR A 56 -37.03 2.01 -37.33
N CYS A 57 -37.10 0.69 -37.54
CA CYS A 57 -36.24 -0.26 -36.83
C CYS A 57 -34.74 0.00 -37.07
N ILE A 58 -34.33 0.29 -38.31
CA ILE A 58 -32.93 0.59 -38.64
C ILE A 58 -32.48 1.87 -37.94
N LEU A 59 -33.30 2.93 -37.95
CA LEU A 59 -32.97 4.20 -37.29
C LEU A 59 -32.82 4.02 -35.76
N LEU A 60 -33.77 3.33 -35.13
CA LEU A 60 -33.73 3.06 -33.69
C LEU A 60 -32.55 2.16 -33.30
N ALA A 61 -32.21 1.16 -34.12
CA ALA A 61 -31.03 0.31 -33.89
C ALA A 61 -29.71 1.09 -34.00
N GLN A 62 -29.63 2.07 -34.90
CA GLN A 62 -28.48 2.99 -34.94
C GLN A 62 -28.39 3.82 -33.66
N GLN A 63 -29.51 4.34 -33.16
CA GLN A 63 -29.55 5.08 -31.90
C GLN A 63 -29.13 4.21 -30.72
N LEU A 64 -29.60 2.97 -30.65
CA LEU A 64 -29.19 1.99 -29.64
C LEU A 64 -27.66 1.79 -29.64
N THR A 65 -27.06 1.65 -30.83
CA THR A 65 -25.60 1.50 -30.97
C THR A 65 -24.86 2.74 -30.48
N ARG A 66 -25.37 3.94 -30.75
CA ARG A 66 -24.80 5.19 -30.22
C ARG A 66 -24.88 5.25 -28.69
N ILE A 67 -26.01 4.88 -28.09
CA ILE A 67 -26.17 4.84 -26.63
C ILE A 67 -25.20 3.85 -26.01
N ARG A 68 -25.07 2.63 -26.56
CA ARG A 68 -24.09 1.65 -26.08
C ARG A 68 -22.64 2.16 -26.15
N SER A 69 -22.29 2.84 -27.24
CA SER A 69 -20.98 3.48 -27.40
C SER A 69 -20.77 4.61 -26.37
N PHE A 70 -21.79 5.43 -26.13
CA PHE A 70 -21.76 6.51 -25.15
C PHE A 70 -21.68 6.00 -23.71
N LYS A 71 -22.42 4.94 -23.37
CA LYS A 71 -22.35 4.23 -22.08
C LYS A 71 -20.96 3.64 -21.84
N SER A 72 -20.39 2.94 -22.82
CA SER A 72 -19.00 2.45 -22.76
C SER A 72 -18.00 3.58 -22.50
N ARG A 73 -18.16 4.73 -23.18
CA ARG A 73 -17.33 5.91 -22.96
C ARG A 73 -17.47 6.47 -21.55
N ASN A 74 -18.68 6.52 -20.99
CA ASN A 74 -18.92 6.98 -19.62
C ASN A 74 -18.29 6.04 -18.58
N TYR A 75 -18.35 4.72 -18.77
CA TYR A 75 -17.60 3.78 -17.90
C TYR A 75 -16.09 4.00 -17.97
N ARG A 76 -15.53 4.20 -19.18
CA ARG A 76 -14.11 4.52 -19.34
C ARG A 76 -13.76 5.85 -18.66
N PHE A 77 -14.63 6.85 -18.75
CA PHE A 77 -14.45 8.13 -18.09
C PHE A 77 -14.49 8.01 -16.55
N ALA A 78 -15.44 7.25 -15.99
CA ALA A 78 -15.51 6.96 -14.56
C ALA A 78 -14.23 6.27 -14.05
N ASN A 79 -13.72 5.29 -14.80
CA ASN A 79 -12.45 4.63 -14.49
C ASN A 79 -11.27 5.60 -14.56
N HIS A 80 -11.24 6.47 -15.57
CA HIS A 80 -10.20 7.49 -15.69
C HIS A 80 -10.22 8.47 -14.52
N LEU A 81 -11.41 8.93 -14.07
CA LEU A 81 -11.54 9.77 -12.88
C LEU A 81 -10.99 9.09 -11.63
N ASN A 82 -11.28 7.80 -11.43
CA ASN A 82 -10.71 7.03 -10.32
C ASN A 82 -9.17 6.98 -10.37
N ILE A 83 -8.59 6.80 -11.55
CA ILE A 83 -7.13 6.83 -11.74
C ILE A 83 -6.57 8.22 -11.43
N VAL A 84 -7.19 9.28 -11.95
CA VAL A 84 -6.78 10.67 -11.70
C VAL A 84 -6.83 10.98 -10.21
N GLN A 85 -7.88 10.58 -9.50
CA GLN A 85 -8.01 10.76 -8.05
C GLN A 85 -6.88 10.04 -7.29
N LYS A 86 -6.55 8.80 -7.67
CA LYS A 86 -5.44 8.05 -7.08
C LYS A 86 -4.10 8.74 -7.35
N LYS A 87 -3.86 9.18 -8.58
CA LYS A 87 -2.66 9.94 -8.96
C LYS A 87 -2.55 11.25 -8.18
N GLN A 88 -3.63 12.00 -8.02
CA GLN A 88 -3.65 13.25 -7.26
C GLN A 88 -3.32 13.03 -5.78
N THR A 89 -3.78 11.91 -5.21
CA THR A 89 -3.45 11.51 -3.83
C THR A 89 -1.97 11.15 -3.70
N ALA A 90 -1.43 10.38 -4.65
CA ALA A 90 -0.01 10.03 -4.69
C ALA A 90 0.88 11.28 -4.82
N LEU A 91 0.54 12.20 -5.73
CA LEU A 91 1.26 13.47 -5.90
C LEU A 91 1.27 14.32 -4.62
N LEU A 92 0.16 14.34 -3.87
CA LEU A 92 0.12 15.04 -2.57
C LEU A 92 1.05 14.38 -1.55
N HIS A 93 1.13 13.04 -1.51
CA HIS A 93 2.08 12.34 -0.66
C HIS A 93 3.52 12.64 -1.06
N THR A 94 3.83 12.61 -2.36
CA THR A 94 5.16 12.98 -2.88
C THR A 94 5.51 14.43 -2.55
N ALA A 95 4.58 15.37 -2.70
CA ALA A 95 4.81 16.78 -2.36
C ALA A 95 5.11 16.98 -0.86
N LYS A 96 4.38 16.28 0.02
CA LYS A 96 4.65 16.31 1.48
C LYS A 96 6.02 15.74 1.81
N HIS A 97 6.40 14.59 1.24
CA HIS A 97 7.72 14.00 1.42
C HIS A 97 8.83 14.90 0.87
N GLY A 98 8.64 15.51 -0.30
CA GLY A 98 9.59 16.47 -0.87
C GLY A 98 9.81 17.69 0.03
N MET A 99 8.75 18.22 0.65
CA MET A 99 8.86 19.32 1.61
C MET A 99 9.56 18.91 2.92
N SER A 100 9.33 17.70 3.42
CA SER A 100 10.07 17.19 4.59
C SER A 100 11.54 16.94 4.27
N LEU A 101 11.84 16.42 3.07
CA LEU A 101 13.21 16.25 2.59
C LEU A 101 13.90 17.60 2.38
N ASP A 102 13.21 18.63 1.88
CA ASP A 102 13.74 20.00 1.78
C ASP A 102 14.03 20.59 3.17
N LEU A 103 13.18 20.34 4.17
CA LEU A 103 13.43 20.74 5.55
C LEU A 103 14.64 20.00 6.15
N THR A 104 14.72 18.69 5.97
CA THR A 104 15.88 17.88 6.39
C THR A 104 17.15 18.32 5.68
N ALA A 105 17.11 18.59 4.37
CA ALA A 105 18.25 19.09 3.62
C ALA A 105 18.69 20.49 4.08
N LYS A 106 17.74 21.38 4.41
CA LYS A 106 18.04 22.69 5.02
C LYS A 106 18.67 22.53 6.40
N ASN A 107 18.14 21.64 7.24
CA ASN A 107 18.70 21.36 8.56
C ASN A 107 20.07 20.71 8.47
N MET A 108 20.28 19.74 7.58
CA MET A 108 21.59 19.14 7.31
C MET A 108 22.59 20.14 6.74
N ARG A 109 22.18 21.04 5.83
CA ARG A 109 23.05 22.14 5.35
C ARG A 109 23.43 23.08 6.48
N ASN A 110 22.49 23.43 7.35
CA ASN A 110 22.75 24.30 8.49
C ASN A 110 23.64 23.61 9.53
N PHE A 111 23.42 22.31 9.77
CA PHE A 111 24.25 21.48 10.62
C PHE A 111 25.66 21.32 10.06
N ASN A 112 25.82 21.04 8.76
CA ASN A 112 27.11 20.99 8.08
C ASN A 112 27.84 22.35 8.14
N LYS A 113 27.12 23.47 7.96
CA LYS A 113 27.68 24.82 8.15
C LYS A 113 28.07 25.13 9.60
N ALA A 114 27.36 24.60 10.60
CA ALA A 114 27.67 24.76 12.01
C ALA A 114 28.84 23.86 12.46
N LEU A 115 28.92 22.63 11.93
CA LEU A 115 30.05 21.73 12.10
C LEU A 115 31.34 22.33 11.54
N ASN A 116 31.30 22.95 10.36
CA ASN A 116 32.47 23.63 9.78
C ASN A 116 32.96 24.86 10.57
N LYS A 117 32.24 25.30 11.62
CA LYS A 117 32.61 26.45 12.47
C LYS A 117 33.04 26.07 13.89
N THR A 118 33.01 24.79 14.25
CA THR A 118 33.28 24.33 15.62
C THR A 118 34.30 23.19 15.57
N LYS A 119 35.17 23.07 16.59
CA LYS A 119 36.23 22.04 16.74
C LYS A 119 35.75 20.57 16.75
N LEU A 120 34.52 20.31 16.35
CA LEU A 120 33.91 18.99 16.28
C LEU A 120 34.59 18.08 15.24
N VAL A 121 35.13 18.63 14.14
CA VAL A 121 35.91 17.81 13.19
C VAL A 121 37.20 17.28 13.84
N GLU A 122 37.87 18.09 14.66
CA GLU A 122 39.04 17.66 15.44
C GLU A 122 38.65 16.65 16.52
N GLN A 123 37.54 16.87 17.23
CA GLN A 123 37.05 15.93 18.25
C GLN A 123 36.57 14.61 17.66
N VAL A 124 35.97 14.60 16.46
CA VAL A 124 35.60 13.37 15.75
C VAL A 124 36.85 12.66 15.21
N GLN A 125 37.83 13.37 14.66
CA GLN A 125 39.11 12.75 14.27
C GLN A 125 39.88 12.19 15.47
N GLN A 126 39.81 12.87 16.62
CA GLN A 126 40.42 12.40 17.86
C GLN A 126 39.68 11.19 18.40
N PHE A 127 38.34 11.17 18.31
CA PHE A 127 37.51 10.03 18.66
C PHE A 127 37.75 8.83 17.72
N ASP A 128 37.89 9.05 16.41
CA ASP A 128 38.22 8.00 15.44
C ASP A 128 39.61 7.41 15.71
N LYS A 129 40.58 8.25 16.11
CA LYS A 129 41.90 7.80 16.55
C LYS A 129 41.86 7.04 17.86
N GLU A 130 41.09 7.51 18.84
CA GLU A 130 40.91 6.85 20.13
C GLU A 130 40.13 5.53 19.98
N GLN A 131 39.17 5.47 19.05
CA GLN A 131 38.45 4.24 18.71
C GLN A 131 39.36 3.24 18.01
N LEU A 132 40.20 3.66 17.07
CA LEU A 132 41.24 2.79 16.49
C LEU A 132 42.26 2.31 17.54
N GLN A 133 42.65 3.16 18.47
CA GLN A 133 43.51 2.77 19.58
C GLN A 133 42.82 1.81 20.55
N MET A 134 41.53 2.01 20.82
CA MET A 134 40.69 1.11 21.61
C MET A 134 40.48 -0.23 20.92
N ASP A 135 40.28 -0.26 19.61
CA ASP A 135 40.14 -1.50 18.85
C ASP A 135 41.48 -2.26 18.83
N MET A 136 42.62 -1.57 18.66
CA MET A 136 43.94 -2.20 18.76
C MET A 136 44.26 -2.69 20.18
N LEU A 137 43.87 -1.93 21.20
CA LEU A 137 43.95 -2.35 22.61
C LEU A 137 43.01 -3.52 22.89
N GLY A 138 41.84 -3.53 22.26
CA GLY A 138 40.87 -4.62 22.31
C GLY A 138 41.44 -5.89 21.69
N GLU A 139 42.04 -5.82 20.50
CA GLU A 139 42.69 -6.95 19.83
C GLU A 139 43.92 -7.45 20.61
N THR A 140 44.72 -6.54 21.21
CA THR A 140 45.85 -6.95 22.05
C THR A 140 45.41 -7.52 23.41
N LEU A 141 44.33 -6.98 24.00
CA LEU A 141 43.72 -7.52 25.22
C LEU A 141 43.06 -8.88 24.93
N ASP A 142 42.36 -9.02 23.81
CA ASP A 142 41.73 -10.27 23.37
C ASP A 142 42.78 -11.31 22.98
N SER A 143 43.89 -10.90 22.36
CA SER A 143 45.05 -11.77 22.12
C SER A 143 45.75 -12.18 23.42
N PHE A 144 45.86 -11.28 24.41
CA PHE A 144 46.40 -11.59 25.74
C PHE A 144 45.45 -12.49 26.54
N LEU A 145 44.13 -12.26 26.43
CA LEU A 145 43.10 -13.06 27.09
C LEU A 145 43.02 -14.44 26.44
N SER A 146 43.06 -14.52 25.11
CA SER A 146 43.12 -15.77 24.35
C SER A 146 44.38 -16.56 24.68
N SER A 147 45.55 -15.92 24.76
CA SER A 147 46.79 -16.56 25.22
C SER A 147 46.75 -17.00 26.68
N SER A 148 45.89 -16.38 27.51
CA SER A 148 45.65 -16.79 28.91
C SER A 148 44.49 -17.79 29.05
N CYS A 149 43.64 -17.94 28.04
CA CYS A 149 42.47 -18.82 27.99
C CYS A 149 42.67 -20.05 27.08
N GLU A 150 43.87 -20.27 26.52
CA GLU A 150 44.29 -21.58 25.98
C GLU A 150 44.36 -22.61 27.13
N SER A 151 43.20 -23.01 27.62
CA SER A 151 42.98 -24.15 28.51
C SER A 151 41.70 -24.84 28.04
N ASP A 152 41.90 -25.92 27.29
CA ASP A 152 40.98 -27.02 26.97
C ASP A 152 39.67 -26.68 26.22
N ASP A 153 39.79 -26.45 24.90
CA ASP A 153 38.69 -26.44 23.92
C ASP A 153 37.82 -27.73 23.95
N ALA A 154 38.33 -28.84 24.49
CA ALA A 154 37.60 -30.10 24.58
C ALA A 154 36.42 -30.08 25.57
N ALA A 155 36.46 -29.22 26.60
CA ALA A 155 35.40 -29.16 27.61
C ALA A 155 34.18 -28.35 27.17
N ILE A 156 34.37 -27.39 26.25
CA ILE A 156 33.31 -26.48 25.78
C ILE A 156 32.37 -27.22 24.81
N ASP A 157 32.91 -28.08 23.96
CA ASP A 157 32.13 -28.81 22.94
C ASP A 157 31.14 -29.80 23.58
N GLU A 158 31.51 -30.44 24.70
CA GLU A 158 30.62 -31.34 25.45
C GLU A 158 29.43 -30.58 26.08
N GLN A 159 29.70 -29.40 26.64
CA GLN A 159 28.67 -28.58 27.27
C GLN A 159 27.70 -27.96 26.24
N VAL A 160 28.20 -27.54 25.07
CA VAL A 160 27.35 -27.07 23.96
C VAL A 160 26.46 -28.20 23.44
N HIS A 161 27.00 -29.41 23.27
CA HIS A 161 26.21 -30.55 22.79
C HIS A 161 25.11 -30.96 23.78
N SER A 162 25.37 -30.88 25.09
CA SER A 162 24.37 -31.13 26.15
C SER A 162 23.19 -30.15 26.09
N THR A 163 23.45 -28.84 25.98
CA THR A 163 22.39 -27.82 25.93
C THR A 163 21.54 -27.90 24.66
N LEU A 164 22.13 -28.24 23.52
CA LEU A 164 21.41 -28.43 22.26
C LEU A 164 20.42 -29.60 22.30
N ASN A 165 20.78 -30.68 23.00
CA ASN A 165 19.91 -31.84 23.12
C ASN A 165 18.69 -31.55 24.01
N ASP A 166 18.87 -30.73 25.05
CA ASP A 166 17.78 -30.33 25.94
C ASP A 166 16.72 -29.48 25.21
N TYR A 167 17.14 -28.52 24.37
CA TYR A 167 16.21 -27.68 23.60
C TYR A 167 15.37 -28.49 22.57
N ARG A 168 15.92 -29.57 22.01
CA ARG A 168 15.20 -30.41 21.04
C ARG A 168 14.01 -31.15 21.64
N SER A 169 14.03 -31.41 22.95
CA SER A 169 12.93 -32.06 23.67
C SER A 169 11.73 -31.13 23.93
N HIS A 170 11.90 -29.80 23.81
CA HIS A 170 10.90 -28.81 24.23
C HIS A 170 9.97 -28.28 23.11
N LYS A 171 10.13 -28.69 21.84
CA LYS A 171 9.11 -28.44 20.80
C LYS A 171 8.03 -29.53 20.79
N SER A 172 7.20 -29.51 21.82
CA SER A 172 5.89 -30.19 21.80
C SER A 172 4.97 -29.48 20.80
N ASN A 173 4.53 -30.20 19.77
CA ASN A 173 3.57 -29.76 18.76
C ASN A 173 2.16 -29.54 19.36
N LYS A 174 1.97 -28.47 20.14
CA LYS A 174 0.65 -27.99 20.55
C LYS A 174 0.47 -26.54 20.11
N TRP A 175 -0.12 -26.35 18.94
CA TRP A 175 -0.75 -25.09 18.57
C TRP A 175 -2.10 -24.98 19.28
N PRO A 176 -2.46 -23.84 19.90
CA PRO A 176 -3.75 -23.68 20.54
C PRO A 176 -4.87 -23.53 19.49
N SER A 177 -5.82 -24.47 19.47
CA SER A 177 -7.07 -24.33 18.72
C SER A 177 -7.88 -23.14 19.25
N VAL A 178 -8.32 -22.28 18.34
CA VAL A 178 -9.19 -21.14 18.62
C VAL A 178 -10.63 -21.66 18.82
N PRO A 179 -11.36 -21.29 19.89
CA PRO A 179 -12.71 -21.78 20.11
C PRO A 179 -13.69 -21.11 19.13
N ALA A 180 -14.38 -21.93 18.33
CA ALA A 180 -15.53 -21.49 17.53
C ALA A 180 -16.76 -21.37 18.44
N THR A 181 -17.17 -20.15 18.76
CA THR A 181 -18.49 -19.86 19.34
C THR A 181 -19.29 -19.04 18.34
N SER A 182 -20.21 -19.70 17.64
CA SER A 182 -21.27 -19.06 16.86
C SER A 182 -22.47 -18.75 17.77
N PRO A 183 -23.15 -17.61 17.62
CA PRO A 183 -24.42 -17.36 18.31
C PRO A 183 -25.52 -18.24 17.71
N GLY A 184 -26.35 -18.82 18.58
CA GLY A 184 -27.25 -19.92 18.27
C GLY A 184 -28.36 -19.62 17.25
N GLY A 185 -28.88 -20.71 16.66
CA GLY A 185 -30.12 -20.70 15.88
C GLY A 185 -30.26 -21.82 14.85
N SER A 186 -30.56 -23.04 15.34
CA SER A 186 -31.40 -24.08 14.70
C SER A 186 -31.25 -24.46 13.20
N SER A 187 -30.76 -25.68 13.01
CA SER A 187 -31.45 -26.82 12.37
C SER A 187 -31.67 -26.88 10.84
N VAL A 188 -31.31 -28.07 10.33
CA VAL A 188 -31.90 -28.85 9.22
C VAL A 188 -31.30 -28.68 7.81
N ASP A 189 -30.48 -29.69 7.47
CA ASP A 189 -30.37 -30.50 6.25
C ASP A 189 -30.41 -29.87 4.85
N SER A 190 -29.37 -30.19 4.05
CA SER A 190 -29.58 -30.79 2.71
C SER A 190 -28.28 -31.38 2.16
N GLU A 191 -28.29 -32.68 1.88
CA GLU A 191 -27.34 -33.39 1.02
C GLU A 191 -27.19 -32.73 -0.35
N TYR A 192 -25.95 -32.60 -0.83
CA TYR A 192 -25.65 -32.92 -2.23
C TYR A 192 -24.19 -33.32 -2.41
N SER A 193 -24.00 -34.62 -2.63
CA SER A 193 -22.81 -35.20 -3.24
C SER A 193 -22.62 -34.65 -4.66
N SER A 194 -21.41 -34.21 -4.99
CA SER A 194 -20.91 -34.34 -6.36
C SER A 194 -19.38 -34.36 -6.40
N ASN A 195 -18.89 -35.49 -6.91
CA ASN A 195 -17.51 -35.79 -7.28
C ASN A 195 -16.94 -34.73 -8.24
N VAL A 196 -15.62 -34.50 -8.17
CA VAL A 196 -14.84 -33.96 -9.29
C VAL A 196 -13.54 -34.76 -9.41
N CYS A 197 -13.27 -35.16 -10.66
CA CYS A 197 -12.12 -35.89 -11.18
C CYS A 197 -10.75 -35.33 -10.80
#